data_AF-A0A529GDB5-F1
#
_entry.id   AF-A0A529GDB5-F1
#
_cell.length_a   1.000
_cell.length_b   1.000
_cell.length_c   1.000
_cell.angle_alpha   90.00
_cell.angle_beta   90.00
_cell.angle_gamma   90.00
#
_symmetry.space_group_name_H-M   'P 1'
#
loop_
_entity.id
_entity.type
_entity.pdbx_description
1 polymer ?
#
loop_
_entity_poly.entity_id
_entity_poly.type
_entity_poly.pdbx_seq_one_letter_code
_entity_poly.pdbx_strand_id
1 'polypeptide(L)'
;GQDDVVVEAADLHLPIGKPVKMVLRSVDVLHDFYIPEFRAKMDMIPGSVTYFWFTPTRTGTFQVLCAELCGQGHPLMHGVVMVDTEQDYLAWLGQQQTFAQLSAPQKTGSADQATASGLDVAAKLETVEAR
;
A
#
# COMPACT_ATOMS: atom_id res chain seq x y z
N GLY A 1 3.95 9.90 -12.80
CA GLY A 1 5.09 10.82 -12.77
C GLY A 1 5.74 10.82 -11.41
N GLN A 2 6.52 11.85 -11.11
CA GLN A 2 7.13 12.05 -9.78
C GLN A 2 6.09 12.24 -8.67
N ASP A 3 4.88 12.61 -9.06
CA ASP A 3 3.68 12.82 -8.27
C ASP A 3 2.84 11.55 -8.04
N ASP A 4 3.23 10.41 -8.61
CA ASP A 4 2.50 9.15 -8.42
C ASP A 4 2.57 8.75 -6.95
N VAL A 5 1.42 8.55 -6.32
CA VAL A 5 1.32 7.99 -4.97
C VAL A 5 1.57 6.48 -5.07
N VAL A 6 2.59 6.00 -4.36
CA VAL A 6 2.97 4.60 -4.33
C VAL A 6 2.46 3.98 -3.05
N VAL A 7 1.73 2.87 -3.20
CA VAL A 7 1.16 2.12 -2.09
C VAL A 7 1.85 0.76 -2.04
N GLU A 8 2.72 0.56 -1.05
CA GLU A 8 3.43 -0.70 -0.80
C GLU A 8 2.68 -1.57 0.24
N ALA A 9 1.36 -1.63 0.13
CA ALA A 9 0.50 -2.38 1.05
C ALA A 9 -0.23 -3.52 0.32
N ALA A 10 -0.58 -4.56 1.08
CA ALA A 10 -1.41 -5.67 0.57
C ALA A 10 -2.88 -5.26 0.38
N ASP A 11 -3.32 -4.21 1.07
CA ASP A 11 -4.72 -3.78 1.10
C ASP A 11 -4.97 -2.68 0.07
N LEU A 12 -5.99 -2.88 -0.78
CA LEU A 12 -6.38 -1.91 -1.82
C LEU A 12 -7.53 -1.03 -1.31
N HIS A 13 -7.34 0.28 -1.22
CA HIS A 13 -8.41 1.22 -0.87
C HIS A 13 -8.98 1.90 -2.12
N LEU A 14 -10.30 1.99 -2.22
CA LEU A 14 -11.03 2.61 -3.33
C LEU A 14 -12.11 3.57 -2.82
N PRO A 15 -12.29 4.75 -3.45
CA PRO A 15 -13.38 5.64 -3.10
C PRO A 15 -14.73 5.15 -3.67
N ILE A 16 -15.78 5.18 -2.86
CA ILE A 16 -17.14 4.86 -3.32
C ILE A 16 -17.63 5.81 -4.42
N GLY A 17 -18.36 5.28 -5.41
CA GLY A 17 -19.07 6.06 -6.42
C GLY A 17 -18.20 6.70 -7.49
N LYS A 18 -16.87 6.49 -7.45
CA LYS A 18 -15.95 6.99 -8.48
C LYS A 18 -15.52 5.86 -9.41
N PRO A 19 -15.47 6.09 -10.73
CA PRO A 19 -14.98 5.09 -11.67
C PRO A 19 -13.47 4.87 -11.46
N VAL A 20 -13.08 3.61 -11.29
CA VAL A 20 -11.70 3.20 -11.09
C VAL A 20 -11.25 2.39 -12.31
N LYS A 21 -10.11 2.78 -12.89
CA LYS A 21 -9.44 2.01 -13.93
C LYS A 21 -8.32 1.18 -13.28
N MET A 22 -8.51 -0.13 -13.24
CA MET A 22 -7.47 -1.06 -12.81
C MET A 22 -6.53 -1.31 -13.98
N VAL A 23 -5.24 -1.12 -13.75
CA VAL A 23 -4.17 -1.42 -14.71
C VAL A 23 -3.31 -2.50 -14.06
N LEU A 24 -3.32 -3.68 -14.66
CA LEU A 24 -2.77 -4.88 -14.05
C LEU A 24 -1.66 -5.45 -14.93
N ARG A 25 -0.63 -5.98 -14.28
CA ARG A 25 0.46 -6.73 -14.90
C ARG A 25 0.94 -7.82 -13.95
N SER A 26 1.30 -8.97 -14.48
CA SER A 26 2.00 -9.98 -13.69
C SER A 26 3.51 -9.82 -13.81
N VAL A 27 4.23 -10.17 -12.74
CA VAL A 27 5.70 -10.19 -12.68
C VAL A 27 6.28 -11.58 -12.90
N ASP A 28 5.50 -12.64 -12.67
CA ASP A 28 5.95 -14.03 -12.63
C ASP A 28 5.17 -14.93 -13.60
N VAL A 29 3.92 -15.27 -13.28
CA VAL A 29 3.07 -16.25 -13.99
C VAL A 29 1.68 -15.67 -14.29
N LEU A 30 0.82 -16.43 -14.96
CA LEU A 30 -0.56 -15.99 -15.17
C LEU A 30 -1.32 -15.99 -13.83
N HIS A 31 -1.97 -14.88 -13.53
CA HIS A 31 -2.94 -14.74 -12.44
C HIS A 31 -4.27 -14.22 -12.99
N ASP A 32 -5.34 -14.31 -12.23
CA ASP A 32 -6.60 -13.60 -12.52
C ASP A 32 -6.98 -12.80 -11.27
N PHE A 33 -7.05 -11.48 -11.40
CA PHE A 33 -7.52 -10.60 -10.33
C PHE A 33 -9.05 -10.62 -10.32
N TYR A 34 -9.66 -11.23 -9.29
CA TYR A 34 -11.10 -11.37 -9.20
C TYR A 34 -11.69 -10.81 -7.90
N ILE A 35 -12.69 -9.93 -8.03
CA ILE A 35 -13.54 -9.49 -6.92
C ILE A 35 -14.96 -10.04 -7.13
N PRO A 36 -15.36 -11.12 -6.42
CA PRO A 36 -16.65 -11.78 -6.65
C PRO A 36 -17.87 -10.86 -6.49
N GLU A 37 -17.87 -10.02 -5.47
CA GLU A 37 -18.96 -9.09 -5.16
C GLU A 37 -19.17 -8.04 -6.25
N PHE A 38 -18.10 -7.66 -6.96
CA PHE A 38 -18.17 -6.67 -8.04
C PHE A 38 -18.38 -7.34 -9.40
N ARG A 39 -18.31 -8.67 -9.46
CA ARG A 39 -18.30 -9.46 -10.70
C ARG A 39 -17.25 -8.95 -11.69
N ALA A 40 -16.15 -8.44 -11.15
CA ALA A 40 -15.08 -7.82 -11.90
C ALA A 40 -13.86 -8.74 -11.83
N LYS A 41 -13.43 -9.24 -12.98
CA LYS A 41 -12.28 -10.13 -13.11
C LYS A 41 -11.44 -9.73 -14.31
N MET A 42 -10.12 -9.91 -14.22
CA MET A 42 -9.23 -9.74 -15.37
C MET A 42 -7.92 -10.50 -15.17
N ASP A 43 -7.53 -11.21 -16.22
CA ASP A 43 -6.27 -11.96 -16.29
C ASP A 43 -5.07 -11.01 -16.30
N MET A 44 -4.04 -11.37 -15.54
CA MET A 44 -2.76 -10.69 -15.44
C MET A 44 -1.72 -11.55 -16.17
N ILE A 45 -1.32 -11.11 -17.35
CA ILE A 45 -0.46 -11.89 -18.25
C ILE A 45 0.97 -11.33 -18.18
N PRO A 46 2.00 -12.16 -17.89
CA PRO A 46 3.38 -11.70 -17.92
C PRO A 46 3.75 -11.05 -19.26
N GLY A 47 4.37 -9.86 -19.20
CA GLY A 47 4.78 -9.11 -20.38
C GLY A 47 3.68 -8.30 -21.08
N SER A 48 2.44 -8.37 -20.61
CA SER A 48 1.33 -7.54 -21.10
C SER A 48 0.69 -6.74 -19.97
N VAL A 49 0.11 -5.59 -20.32
CA VAL A 49 -0.70 -4.79 -19.39
C VAL A 49 -2.16 -4.99 -19.76
N THR A 50 -2.94 -5.52 -18.83
CA THR A 50 -4.38 -5.66 -18.94
C THR A 50 -5.07 -4.57 -18.14
N TYR A 51 -6.30 -4.24 -18.50
CA TYR A 51 -7.07 -3.25 -17.77
C TYR A 51 -8.56 -3.53 -17.82
N PHE A 52 -9.26 -3.12 -16.77
CA PHE A 52 -10.71 -3.03 -16.73
C PHE A 52 -11.10 -1.82 -15.89
N TRP A 53 -12.35 -1.42 -15.97
CA TRP A 53 -12.89 -0.37 -15.11
C TRP A 53 -14.19 -0.80 -14.48
N PHE A 54 -14.41 -0.32 -13.26
CA PHE A 54 -15.66 -0.51 -12.54
C PHE A 54 -15.90 0.68 -11.63
N THR A 55 -17.10 0.77 -11.08
CA THR A 55 -17.47 1.79 -10.09
C THR A 55 -18.02 1.09 -8.86
N PRO A 56 -17.31 1.13 -7.71
CA PRO A 56 -17.81 0.50 -6.49
C PRO A 56 -19.04 1.26 -5.97
N THR A 57 -20.12 0.52 -5.70
CA THR A 57 -21.43 1.09 -5.32
C THR A 57 -21.78 0.92 -3.85
N ARG A 58 -20.96 0.18 -3.09
CA ARG A 58 -21.17 -0.11 -1.67
C ARG A 58 -19.85 0.00 -0.91
N THR A 59 -19.87 0.63 0.25
CA THR A 59 -18.73 0.67 1.18
C THR A 59 -18.57 -0.67 1.89
N GLY A 60 -17.34 -0.97 2.31
CA GLY A 60 -17.01 -2.18 3.07
C GLY A 60 -15.72 -2.86 2.60
N THR A 61 -15.41 -3.99 3.22
CA THR A 61 -14.26 -4.83 2.89
C THR A 61 -14.71 -6.01 2.04
N PHE A 62 -14.09 -6.19 0.89
CA PHE A 62 -14.40 -7.26 -0.05
C PHE A 62 -13.15 -8.09 -0.35
N GLN A 63 -13.35 -9.38 -0.60
CA GLN A 63 -12.26 -10.29 -0.90
C GLN A 63 -11.84 -10.17 -2.37
N VAL A 64 -10.52 -10.19 -2.56
CA VAL A 64 -9.86 -10.37 -3.86
C VAL A 64 -9.31 -11.78 -3.88
N LEU A 65 -9.58 -12.51 -4.96
CA LEU A 65 -9.13 -13.89 -5.14
C LEU A 65 -8.30 -13.98 -6.41
N CYS A 66 -7.31 -14.88 -6.42
CA CYS A 66 -6.74 -15.37 -7.66
C CYS A 66 -7.66 -16.41 -8.29
N ALA A 67 -8.18 -16.17 -9.49
CA ALA A 67 -9.11 -17.08 -10.18
C ALA A 67 -8.47 -17.92 -11.31
N GLU A 68 -7.15 -17.85 -11.46
CA GLU A 68 -6.38 -18.69 -12.39
C GLU A 68 -5.32 -19.49 -11.60
N LEU A 69 -5.14 -20.77 -11.94
CA LEU A 69 -4.14 -21.62 -11.28
C LEU A 69 -2.71 -21.06 -11.51
N CYS A 70 -2.18 -20.41 -10.48
CA CYS A 70 -0.88 -19.73 -10.52
C CYS A 70 0.24 -20.46 -9.75
N GLY A 71 0.06 -21.74 -9.44
CA GLY A 71 1.03 -22.59 -8.77
C GLY A 71 0.62 -23.04 -7.37
N GLN A 72 1.58 -23.49 -6.56
CA GLN A 72 1.29 -24.14 -5.27
C GLN A 72 0.63 -23.22 -4.25
N GLY A 73 0.97 -21.93 -4.27
CA GLY A 73 0.39 -20.92 -3.39
C GLY A 73 -1.00 -20.44 -3.79
N HIS A 74 -1.53 -20.89 -4.95
CA HIS A 74 -2.80 -20.42 -5.50
C HIS A 74 -3.97 -20.43 -4.49
N PRO A 75 -4.18 -21.51 -3.69
CA PRO A 75 -5.30 -21.54 -2.74
C PRO A 75 -5.16 -20.58 -1.56
N LEU A 76 -4.01 -19.93 -1.38
CA LEU A 76 -3.72 -18.96 -0.33
C LEU A 76 -3.56 -17.53 -0.89
N MET A 77 -3.70 -17.36 -2.21
CA MET A 77 -3.51 -16.08 -2.87
C MET A 77 -4.80 -15.25 -2.82
N HIS A 78 -5.04 -14.66 -1.65
CA HIS A 78 -6.18 -13.78 -1.38
C HIS A 78 -5.65 -12.40 -1.01
N GLY A 79 -6.43 -11.38 -1.33
CA GLY A 79 -6.21 -10.02 -0.88
C GLY A 79 -7.53 -9.39 -0.49
N VAL A 80 -7.51 -8.13 -0.09
CA VAL A 80 -8.71 -7.42 0.30
C VAL A 80 -8.77 -6.06 -0.37
N VAL A 81 -9.98 -5.63 -0.70
CA VAL A 81 -10.27 -4.28 -1.18
C VAL A 81 -11.25 -3.59 -0.24
N MET A 82 -10.87 -2.42 0.27
CA MET A 82 -11.72 -1.57 1.09
C MET A 82 -12.34 -0.52 0.18
N VAL A 83 -13.67 -0.44 0.19
CA VAL A 83 -14.39 0.67 -0.42
C VAL A 83 -14.75 1.65 0.69
N ASP A 84 -14.10 2.80 0.64
CA ASP A 84 -14.18 3.83 1.67
C ASP A 84 -15.06 4.99 1.24
N THR A 85 -15.47 5.79 2.23
CA THR A 85 -16.01 7.11 1.96
C THR A 85 -14.93 8.01 1.38
N GLU A 86 -15.32 9.09 0.70
CA GLU A 86 -14.34 10.04 0.16
C GLU A 86 -13.44 10.64 1.24
N GLN A 87 -13.99 10.94 2.42
CA GLN A 87 -13.22 11.47 3.54
C GLN A 87 -12.17 10.47 4.03
N ASP A 88 -12.57 9.22 4.26
CA ASP A 88 -11.67 8.18 4.78
C ASP A 88 -10.58 7.82 3.75
N TYR A 89 -10.96 7.74 2.47
CA TYR A 89 -10.02 7.51 1.37
C TYR A 89 -8.96 8.61 1.29
N LEU A 90 -9.35 9.89 1.40
CA LEU A 90 -8.40 11.00 1.38
C LEU A 90 -7.49 11.01 2.61
N ALA A 91 -8.02 10.67 3.79
CA ALA A 91 -7.23 10.53 5.01
C ALA A 91 -6.18 9.41 4.87
N TRP A 92 -6.57 8.26 4.33
CA TRP A 92 -5.67 7.15 4.02
C TRP A 92 -4.64 7.52 2.95
N LEU A 93 -5.06 8.20 1.88
CA LEU A 93 -4.18 8.61 0.79
C LEU A 93 -3.09 9.57 1.27
N GLY A 94 -3.41 10.46 2.23
CA GLY A 94 -2.45 11.39 2.84
C GLY A 94 -1.34 10.72 3.66
N GLN A 95 -1.48 9.44 4.01
CA GLN A 95 -0.45 8.66 4.70
C GLN A 95 0.56 8.02 3.73
N GLN A 96 0.23 7.99 2.44
CA GLN A 96 1.04 7.33 1.42
C GLN A 96 2.14 8.26 0.91
N GLN A 97 3.23 7.66 0.41
CA GLN A 97 4.36 8.41 -0.13
C GLN A 97 4.26 8.51 -1.66
N THR A 98 4.70 9.64 -2.18
CA THR A 98 4.89 9.83 -3.63
C THR A 98 6.17 9.14 -4.10
N PHE A 99 6.23 8.81 -5.39
CA PHE A 99 7.40 8.22 -6.01
C PHE A 99 8.65 9.10 -5.83
N ALA A 100 8.51 10.43 -5.88
CA ALA A 100 9.61 11.35 -5.61
C ALA A 100 10.15 11.23 -4.18
N GLN A 101 9.26 11.06 -3.19
CA GLN A 101 9.65 10.90 -1.78
C GLN A 101 10.38 9.57 -1.56
N LEU A 102 9.93 8.50 -2.23
CA LEU A 102 10.57 7.18 -2.16
C LEU A 102 11.91 7.11 -2.89
N SER A 103 12.05 7.83 -4.01
CA SER A 103 13.25 7.80 -4.85
C SER A 103 14.34 8.78 -4.41
N ALA A 104 14.08 9.61 -3.40
CA ALA A 104 15.07 10.53 -2.87
C ALA A 104 16.21 9.74 -2.18
N PRO A 105 17.48 10.12 -2.38
CA PRO A 105 18.58 9.47 -1.67
C PRO A 105 18.36 9.60 -0.17
N GLN A 106 18.16 8.48 0.54
CA GLN A 106 18.25 8.51 2.00
C GLN A 106 19.64 9.05 2.34
N LYS A 107 19.71 10.15 3.10
CA LYS A 107 20.92 10.46 3.84
C LYS A 107 21.17 9.27 4.77
N THR A 108 22.05 8.36 4.36
CA THR A 108 22.66 7.39 5.25
C THR A 108 23.25 8.20 6.40
N GLY A 109 22.61 8.14 7.57
CA GLY A 109 23.17 8.73 8.76
C GLY A 109 24.58 8.19 8.93
N SER A 110 25.57 9.09 8.95
CA SER A 110 26.95 8.76 9.26
C SER A 110 26.96 7.90 10.52
N ALA A 111 27.47 6.68 10.37
CA ALA A 111 28.06 5.96 11.49
C ALA A 111 29.30 6.74 11.92
N ASP A 112 29.09 7.78 12.72
CA ASP A 112 30.13 8.42 13.52
C ASP A 112 29.60 8.55 14.95
N GLN A 113 29.29 7.40 15.54
CA GLN A 113 29.32 7.24 16.99
C GLN A 113 30.75 6.82 17.33
N ALA A 114 31.61 7.84 17.40
CA ALA A 114 32.93 7.72 17.96
C ALA A 114 32.82 7.22 19.41
N THR A 115 33.56 6.15 19.66
CA THR A 115 33.87 5.56 20.95
C THR A 115 34.27 6.60 22.00
N ALA A 116 33.47 6.75 23.07
CA ALA A 116 33.92 7.05 24.42
C ALA A 116 32.74 7.03 25.40
N SER A 117 32.42 5.86 25.97
CA SER A 117 31.68 5.78 27.24
C SER A 117 32.64 5.24 28.30
N GLY A 118 33.54 6.11 28.76
CA GLY A 118 34.05 6.07 30.11
C GLY A 118 32.98 6.59 31.05
N LEU A 119 32.89 5.97 32.24
CA LEU A 119 31.96 6.30 33.31
C LEU A 119 31.82 7.81 33.53
N ASP A 120 30.58 8.29 33.70
CA ASP A 120 30.28 9.20 34.79
C ASP A 120 28.80 9.07 35.20
N VAL A 121 28.63 8.73 36.47
CA VAL A 121 27.37 8.66 37.20
C VAL A 121 27.11 10.03 37.81
N ALA A 122 26.01 10.69 37.44
CA ALA A 122 25.31 11.76 38.18
C ALA A 122 24.35 12.45 37.19
N ALA A 123 23.20 13.00 37.52
CA ALA A 123 22.35 13.04 38.68
C ALA A 123 21.02 13.65 38.18
N LYS A 124 19.92 13.24 38.80
CA LYS A 124 18.57 13.73 38.55
C LYS A 124 18.45 15.21 38.99
N LEU A 125 17.79 16.07 38.21
CA LEU A 125 17.11 17.25 38.75
C LEU A 125 15.94 17.68 37.85
N GLU A 126 14.72 17.50 38.38
CA GLU A 126 13.51 18.15 37.89
C GLU A 126 13.57 19.65 38.24
N THR A 127 12.99 20.52 37.42
CA THR A 127 12.55 21.84 37.88
C THR A 127 11.20 22.15 37.24
N VAL A 128 10.19 22.15 38.10
CA VAL A 128 8.89 22.78 37.91
C VAL A 128 9.10 24.29 38.05
N GLU A 129 8.58 25.10 37.12
CA GLU A 129 7.64 26.19 37.38
C GLU A 129 7.52 27.15 36.18
N ALA A 130 6.28 27.30 35.71
CA ALA A 130 5.74 28.58 35.23
C ALA A 130 4.20 28.52 35.31
N ARG A 131 3.65 28.71 36.51
CA ARG A 131 2.44 29.51 36.85
C ARG A 131 1.97 29.24 38.27
#